data_AF-A0A9N9LX68-F1
#
_entry.id   AF-A0A9N9LX68-F1
#
_cell.length_a   1.000
_cell.length_b   1.000
_cell.length_c   1.000
_cell.angle_alpha   90.00
_cell.angle_beta   90.00
_cell.angle_gamma   90.00
#
_symmetry.space_group_name_H-M   'P 1'
#
loop_
_entity.id
_entity.type
_entity.pdbx_description
1 polymer ?
#
loop_
_entity_poly.entity_id
_entity_poly.type
_entity_poly.pdbx_seq_one_letter_code
_entity_poly.pdbx_strand_id
1 'polypeptide(L)'
;MPIQNPIEPVDSEGLRTKILATKPGQEKVILTEVKNHLEKSGYATYQQTIEETREVGLTGKCIVFLIRGAFEVGGNTISSNGLGHPVHDEKTLRLQQNTVIVIINTN
;
A
#
# COMPACT_ATOMS: atom_id res chain seq x y z
N MET A 1 9.23 -11.70 -11.37
CA MET A 1 8.50 -12.68 -10.53
C MET A 1 7.01 -12.31 -10.54
N PRO A 2 6.05 -13.24 -10.41
CA PRO A 2 4.64 -12.92 -10.63
C PRO A 2 4.09 -12.12 -9.45
N ILE A 3 3.70 -10.87 -9.71
CA ILE A 3 2.77 -10.15 -8.84
C ILE A 3 1.49 -10.98 -8.84
N GLN A 4 1.05 -11.47 -7.67
CA GLN A 4 -0.21 -12.19 -7.56
C GLN A 4 -1.38 -11.26 -7.89
N ASN A 5 -2.53 -11.85 -8.20
CA ASN A 5 -3.73 -11.08 -8.50
C ASN A 5 -3.99 -10.04 -7.39
N PRO A 6 -4.22 -8.77 -7.77
CA PRO A 6 -4.50 -7.73 -6.79
C PRO A 6 -5.77 -8.08 -5.99
N ILE A 7 -5.75 -7.70 -4.72
CA ILE A 7 -6.89 -7.82 -3.80
C ILE A 7 -7.67 -6.52 -3.87
N GLU A 8 -8.93 -6.62 -4.30
CA GLU A 8 -9.87 -5.52 -4.23
C GLU A 8 -10.37 -5.36 -2.78
N PRO A 9 -10.36 -4.14 -2.22
CA PRO A 9 -10.97 -3.90 -0.92
C PRO A 9 -12.49 -4.07 -1.01
N VAL A 10 -13.07 -4.64 0.06
CA VAL A 10 -14.51 -4.98 0.16
C VAL A 10 -15.41 -3.75 -0.13
N ASP A 11 -14.97 -2.56 0.26
CA ASP A 11 -15.63 -1.29 -0.04
C ASP A 11 -14.59 -0.25 -0.51
N SER A 12 -14.30 -0.31 -1.82
CA SER A 12 -13.31 0.56 -2.46
C SER A 12 -13.68 2.05 -2.38
N GLU A 13 -14.98 2.38 -2.50
CA GLU A 13 -15.46 3.77 -2.47
C GLU A 13 -15.47 4.34 -1.05
N GLY A 14 -15.92 3.57 -0.06
CA GLY A 14 -15.88 3.96 1.34
C GLY A 14 -14.45 4.15 1.84
N LEU A 15 -13.54 3.24 1.48
CA LEU A 15 -12.12 3.38 1.81
C LEU A 15 -11.52 4.64 1.18
N ARG A 16 -11.78 4.90 -0.11
CA ARG A 16 -11.29 6.10 -0.79
C ARG A 16 -11.83 7.38 -0.15
N THR A 17 -13.10 7.41 0.20
CA THR A 17 -13.74 8.56 0.85
C THR A 17 -13.11 8.85 2.21
N LYS A 18 -12.87 7.81 3.02
CA LYS A 18 -12.21 7.95 4.32
C LYS A 18 -10.78 8.42 4.19
N ILE A 19 -10.02 7.90 3.23
CA ILE A 19 -8.65 8.34 2.95
C ILE A 19 -8.65 9.84 2.57
N LEU A 20 -9.56 10.27 1.70
CA LEU A 20 -9.67 11.68 1.28
C LEU A 20 -10.10 12.60 2.43
N ALA A 21 -10.94 12.11 3.34
CA ALA A 21 -11.36 12.84 4.53
C ALA A 21 -10.30 12.88 5.64
N THR A 22 -9.27 12.04 5.57
CA THR A 22 -8.24 11.93 6.61
C THR A 22 -7.27 13.11 6.53
N LYS A 23 -7.03 13.75 7.67
CA LYS A 23 -6.10 14.88 7.78
C LYS A 23 -4.65 14.40 7.97
N PRO A 24 -3.63 15.21 7.62
CA PRO A 24 -2.25 14.94 7.98
C PRO A 24 -2.12 14.70 9.50
N GLY A 25 -1.38 13.66 9.92
CA GLY A 25 -1.28 13.25 11.33
C GLY A 25 -2.33 12.24 11.80
N GLN A 26 -3.25 11.81 10.91
CA GLN A 26 -4.24 10.77 11.18
C GLN A 26 -3.96 9.47 10.42
N GLU A 27 -2.69 9.17 10.14
CA GLU A 27 -2.27 7.99 9.37
C GLU A 27 -2.79 6.69 10.00
N LYS A 28 -2.94 6.65 11.33
CA LYS A 28 -3.53 5.52 12.05
C LYS A 28 -4.95 5.16 11.60
N VAL A 29 -5.75 6.16 11.19
CA VAL A 29 -7.10 5.94 10.65
C VAL A 29 -6.99 5.23 9.31
N ILE A 30 -6.15 5.73 8.40
CA ILE A 30 -5.89 5.11 7.09
C ILE A 30 -5.42 3.67 7.27
N LEU A 31 -4.46 3.41 8.17
CA LEU A 31 -3.95 2.06 8.43
C LEU A 31 -5.06 1.10 8.89
N THR A 32 -5.93 1.57 9.79
CA THR A 32 -7.04 0.77 10.32
C THR A 32 -8.08 0.47 9.24
N GLU A 33 -8.44 1.48 8.45
CA GLU A 33 -9.42 1.33 7.37
C GLU A 33 -8.91 0.40 6.27
N VAL A 34 -7.67 0.59 5.81
CA VAL A 34 -7.08 -0.26 4.76
C VAL A 34 -7.01 -1.73 5.23
N LYS A 35 -6.63 -1.96 6.49
CA LYS A 35 -6.64 -3.32 7.06
C LYS A 35 -8.02 -3.95 7.12
N ASN A 36 -9.02 -3.19 7.57
CA ASN A 36 -10.40 -3.67 7.67
C ASN A 36 -10.96 -4.02 6.29
N HIS A 37 -10.72 -3.15 5.30
CA HIS A 37 -11.23 -3.35 3.95
C HIS A 37 -10.53 -4.46 3.17
N LEU A 38 -9.29 -4.79 3.51
CA LEU A 38 -8.57 -5.94 2.96
C LEU A 38 -8.74 -7.22 3.80
N GLU A 39 -9.52 -7.15 4.89
CA GLU A 39 -9.72 -8.24 5.86
C GLU A 39 -8.38 -8.83 6.38
N LYS A 40 -7.39 -7.96 6.64
CA LYS A 40 -6.06 -8.37 7.12
C LYS A 40 -5.80 -7.95 8.55
N SER A 41 -5.41 -8.93 9.37
CA SER A 41 -4.82 -8.73 10.69
C SER A 41 -3.30 -8.80 10.59
N GLY A 42 -2.63 -7.65 10.69
CA GLY A 42 -1.17 -7.57 10.59
C GLY A 42 -0.63 -6.20 11.00
N TYR A 43 0.69 -6.10 11.18
CA TYR A 43 1.33 -4.80 11.37
C TYR A 43 1.30 -4.03 10.04
N ALA A 44 0.78 -2.81 10.07
CA ALA A 44 0.69 -1.97 8.88
C ALA A 44 1.52 -0.69 9.05
N THR A 45 2.23 -0.30 8.00
CA THR A 45 3.01 0.93 7.95
C THR A 45 2.52 1.82 6.82
N TYR A 46 2.54 3.13 7.07
CA TYR A 46 2.18 4.14 6.09
C TYR A 46 3.47 4.72 5.51
N GLN A 47 3.57 4.78 4.19
CA GLN A 47 4.70 5.39 3.51
C GLN A 47 4.20 6.39 2.48
N GLN A 48 4.87 7.54 2.42
CA GLN A 48 4.59 8.57 1.44
C GLN A 48 5.88 9.19 0.90
N THR A 49 5.79 9.63 -0.34
CA THR A 49 6.78 10.44 -1.04
C THR A 49 6.10 11.72 -1.56
N ILE A 50 6.86 12.81 -1.61
CA ILE A 50 6.40 14.09 -2.14
C ILE A 50 7.15 14.36 -3.45
N GLU A 51 8.42 14.75 -3.38
CA GLU A 51 9.20 15.20 -4.55
C GLU A 51 10.23 14.16 -5.04
N GLU A 52 10.61 13.19 -4.22
CA GLU A 52 11.66 12.22 -4.54
C GLU A 52 11.14 10.80 -4.52
N THR A 53 11.78 9.94 -5.31
CA THR A 53 11.57 8.49 -5.22
C THR A 53 12.21 7.96 -3.93
N ARG A 54 11.59 6.98 -3.29
CA ARG A 54 12.11 6.41 -2.04
C ARG A 54 12.11 4.90 -2.09
N GLU A 55 13.23 4.29 -1.73
CA GLU A 55 13.30 2.85 -1.51
C GLU A 55 12.79 2.51 -0.09
N VAL A 56 11.94 1.49 0.01
CA VAL A 56 11.38 1.00 1.26
C VAL A 56 11.72 -0.47 1.39
N GLY A 57 12.35 -0.84 2.50
CA GLY A 57 12.62 -2.23 2.85
C GLY A 57 11.35 -2.98 3.26
N LEU A 58 11.21 -4.21 2.77
CA LEU A 58 10.12 -5.13 3.09
C LEU A 58 10.63 -6.23 4.02
N THR A 59 9.84 -6.54 5.05
CA THR A 59 10.16 -7.59 6.02
C THR A 59 9.34 -8.85 5.73
N GLY A 60 9.66 -9.54 4.63
CA GLY A 60 9.02 -10.79 4.24
C GLY A 60 7.69 -10.60 3.49
N LYS A 61 6.72 -11.50 3.71
CA LYS A 61 5.44 -11.47 3.00
C LYS A 61 4.60 -10.30 3.48
N CYS A 62 4.19 -9.46 2.54
CA CYS A 62 3.37 -8.30 2.81
C CYS A 62 2.37 -8.03 1.69
N ILE A 63 1.39 -7.18 1.96
CA ILE A 63 0.45 -6.64 0.98
C ILE A 63 0.67 -5.14 0.92
N VAL A 64 0.94 -4.65 -0.28
CA VAL A 64 1.14 -3.22 -0.55
C VAL A 64 -0.15 -2.65 -1.13
N PHE A 65 -0.86 -1.86 -0.34
CA PHE A 65 -2.04 -1.15 -0.79
C PHE A 65 -1.65 0.22 -1.37
N LEU A 66 -1.94 0.43 -2.65
CA LEU A 66 -1.63 1.69 -3.33
C LEU A 66 -2.78 2.69 -3.15
N ILE A 67 -2.54 3.78 -2.43
CA ILE A 67 -3.52 4.85 -2.25
C ILE A 67 -3.48 5.81 -3.44
N ARG A 68 -2.29 6.30 -3.77
CA ARG A 68 -2.06 7.16 -4.94
C ARG A 68 -0.63 7.02 -5.45
N GLY A 69 -0.43 7.37 -6.72
CA GLY A 69 0.89 7.40 -7.36
C GLY A 69 1.25 6.05 -7.97
N ALA A 70 2.50 5.63 -7.81
CA ALA A 70 2.96 4.35 -8.33
C ALA A 70 4.17 3.84 -7.53
N PHE A 71 4.36 2.54 -7.51
CA PHE A 71 5.55 1.94 -6.93
C PHE A 71 6.09 0.84 -7.82
N GLU A 72 7.36 0.52 -7.66
CA GLU A 72 8.04 -0.53 -8.41
C GLU A 72 8.48 -1.63 -7.45
N VAL A 73 8.26 -2.87 -7.85
CA VAL A 73 8.58 -4.07 -7.08
C VAL A 73 8.92 -5.20 -8.05
N GLY A 74 10.06 -5.87 -7.84
CA GLY A 74 10.50 -6.98 -8.71
C GLY A 74 10.64 -6.62 -10.19
N GLY A 75 10.99 -5.36 -10.50
CA GLY A 75 11.11 -4.84 -11.87
C GLY A 75 9.79 -4.49 -12.56
N ASN A 76 8.66 -4.55 -11.85
CA ASN A 76 7.34 -4.18 -12.37
C ASN A 76 6.86 -2.88 -11.72
N THR A 77 6.37 -1.94 -12.52
CA THR A 77 5.69 -0.73 -12.03
C THR A 77 4.20 -0.99 -11.83
N ILE A 78 3.71 -0.69 -10.63
CA ILE A 78 2.32 -0.81 -10.23
C ILE A 78 1.76 0.59 -10.02
N SER A 79 0.72 0.94 -10.78
CA SER A 79 0.01 2.22 -10.71
C SER A 79 -1.50 2.08 -10.47
N SER A 80 -1.96 0.86 -10.15
CA SER A 80 -3.37 0.57 -9.91
C SER A 80 -3.77 0.97 -8.49
N ASN A 81 -4.27 2.20 -8.35
CA ASN A 81 -4.73 2.77 -7.09
C ASN A 81 -5.96 2.01 -6.55
N GLY A 82 -6.08 1.96 -5.23
CA GLY A 82 -7.19 1.33 -4.53
C GLY A 82 -7.09 -0.20 -4.42
N LEU A 83 -5.96 -0.80 -4.82
CA LEU A 83 -5.77 -2.25 -4.79
C LEU A 83 -4.65 -2.65 -3.83
N GLY A 84 -4.83 -3.80 -3.16
CA GLY A 84 -3.81 -4.45 -2.35
C GLY A 84 -3.00 -5.44 -3.20
N HIS A 85 -1.69 -5.23 -3.30
CA HIS A 85 -0.79 -6.05 -4.11
C HIS A 85 0.03 -6.98 -3.21
N PRO A 86 -0.18 -8.30 -3.22
CA PRO A 86 0.63 -9.23 -2.44
C PRO A 86 2.07 -9.31 -2.97
N VAL A 87 3.04 -9.18 -2.06
CA VAL A 87 4.48 -9.20 -2.32
C VAL A 87 5.14 -10.19 -1.37
N HIS A 88 5.68 -11.29 -1.89
CA HIS A 88 6.16 -12.41 -1.06
C HIS A 88 7.69 -12.62 -1.08
N ASP A 89 8.37 -12.25 -2.15
CA ASP A 89 9.77 -12.63 -2.39
C ASP A 89 10.71 -11.43 -2.63
N GLU A 90 10.22 -10.23 -2.38
CA GLU A 90 10.96 -8.98 -2.62
C GLU A 90 11.44 -8.38 -1.31
N LYS A 91 12.68 -7.89 -1.29
CA LYS A 91 13.29 -7.26 -0.11
C LYS A 91 13.05 -5.77 -0.06
N THR A 92 12.78 -5.15 -1.19
CA THR A 92 12.58 -3.71 -1.31
C THR A 92 11.51 -3.40 -2.34
N LEU A 93 10.91 -2.23 -2.20
CA LEU A 93 10.10 -1.59 -3.23
C LEU A 93 10.56 -0.15 -3.41
N ARG A 94 10.35 0.41 -4.59
CA ARG A 94 10.67 1.80 -4.90
C ARG A 94 9.39 2.60 -5.11
N LEU A 95 9.12 3.54 -4.22
CA LEU A 95 8.04 4.51 -4.35
C LEU A 95 8.43 5.56 -5.38
N GLN A 96 7.53 5.84 -6.32
CA GLN A 96 7.68 6.94 -7.26
C GLN A 96 7.37 8.28 -6.56
N GLN A 97 7.53 9.40 -7.26
CA GLN A 97 7.14 10.71 -6.73
C GLN A 97 5.63 10.76 -6.42
N ASN A 98 5.26 11.62 -5.46
CA ASN A 98 3.87 11.82 -5.03
C ASN A 98 3.08 10.52 -4.74
N THR A 99 3.75 9.51 -4.20
CA THR A 99 3.18 8.18 -3.98
C THR A 99 2.82 7.99 -2.51
N VAL A 100 1.66 7.38 -2.26
CA VAL A 100 1.21 7.01 -0.93
C VAL A 100 0.78 5.56 -0.95
N ILE A 101 1.36 4.78 -0.03
CA ILE A 101 1.05 3.36 0.13
C ILE A 101 0.85 2.99 1.59
N VAL A 102 0.18 1.86 1.80
CA VAL A 102 0.14 1.16 3.08
C VAL A 102 0.72 -0.24 2.88
N ILE A 103 1.71 -0.61 3.69
CA ILE A 103 2.33 -1.94 3.67
C ILE A 103 1.81 -2.70 4.87
N ILE A 104 1.11 -3.81 4.63
CA ILE A 104 0.60 -4.71 5.67
C ILE A 104 1.46 -5.97 5.68
N ASN A 105 2.17 -6.22 6.77
CA ASN A 105 2.88 -7.48 6.95
C ASN A 105 1.88 -8.62 7.18
N THR A 106 2.07 -9.74 6.48
CA THR A 106 1.20 -10.92 6.52
C THR A 106 1.94 -12.18 6.98
N ASN A 107 3.07 -12.01 7.69
CA ASN A 107 3.80 -13.12 8.30
C ASN A 107 3.01 -13.73 9.47
#